data_AF-A0A4Z0D2D7-F1
#
_entry.id   AF-A0A4Z0D2D7-F1
#
_cell.length_a   1.000
_cell.length_b   1.000
_cell.length_c   1.000
_cell.angle_alpha   90.00
_cell.angle_beta   90.00
_cell.angle_gamma   90.00
#
_symmetry.space_group_name_H-M   'P 1'
#
loop_
_entity.id
_entity.type
_entity.pdbx_description
1 polymer ?
#
loop_
_entity_poly.entity_id
_entity_poly.type
_entity_poly.pdbx_seq_one_letter_code
_entity_poly.pdbx_strand_id
1 'polypeptide(L)'
;MSRIDEVFETLTYLEKEKGEGVSATDIASILETDRSNISRYLNILYRKGKLEKIDGRTVLYKSKTDSNKKIYNRNVHLIDTNNSLDKMVGVNQSLNVPIQKAKATIMYPPRGLHTLLLGETGVGKSMFAELMYQFAIESKTISEDAPFIKSI
;
A
#
# COMPACT_ATOMS: atom_id res chain seq x y z
N MET A 1 -6.83 -8.31 -16.10
CA MET A 1 -5.65 -8.45 -15.22
C MET A 1 -4.40 -8.37 -16.10
N SER A 2 -3.38 -7.58 -15.75
CA SER A 2 -2.20 -7.43 -16.61
C SER A 2 -1.25 -8.62 -16.45
N ARG A 3 -0.54 -9.02 -17.52
CA ARG A 3 0.54 -10.04 -17.46
C ARG A 3 1.59 -9.72 -16.39
N ILE A 4 1.85 -8.43 -16.13
CA ILE A 4 2.80 -8.00 -15.09
C ILE A 4 2.27 -8.28 -13.68
N ASP A 5 0.95 -8.20 -13.47
CA ASP A 5 0.34 -8.46 -12.17
C ASP A 5 0.35 -9.96 -11.87
N GLU A 6 0.05 -10.79 -12.88
CA GLU A 6 0.14 -12.26 -12.82
C GLU A 6 1.56 -12.71 -12.43
N VAL A 7 2.59 -12.18 -13.09
CA VAL A 7 4.00 -12.47 -12.76
C VAL A 7 4.36 -12.07 -11.32
N PHE A 8 3.83 -10.95 -10.85
CA PHE A 8 4.07 -10.49 -9.48
C PHE A 8 3.40 -11.42 -8.45
N GLU A 9 2.17 -11.87 -8.69
CA GLU A 9 1.48 -12.82 -7.82
C GLU A 9 2.19 -14.17 -7.77
N THR A 10 2.58 -14.73 -8.91
CA THR A 10 3.33 -16.00 -8.97
C THR A 10 4.67 -15.90 -8.25
N LEU A 11 5.39 -14.77 -8.38
CA LEU A 11 6.61 -14.52 -7.62
C LEU A 11 6.33 -14.56 -6.11
N THR A 12 5.30 -13.83 -5.64
CA THR A 12 4.99 -13.77 -4.20
C THR A 12 4.54 -15.12 -3.63
N TYR A 13 3.89 -15.95 -4.45
CA TYR A 13 3.52 -17.31 -4.08
C TYR A 13 4.76 -18.19 -3.92
N LEU A 14 5.64 -18.21 -4.93
CA LEU A 14 6.88 -19.00 -4.92
C LEU A 14 7.86 -18.56 -3.83
N GLU A 15 7.96 -17.26 -3.56
CA GLU A 15 8.80 -16.72 -2.49
C GLU A 15 8.34 -17.22 -1.10
N LYS A 16 7.02 -17.32 -0.87
CA LYS A 16 6.46 -17.84 0.39
C LYS A 16 6.69 -19.33 0.57
N GLU A 17 6.54 -20.11 -0.51
CA GLU A 17 6.76 -21.56 -0.50
C GLU A 17 8.24 -21.92 -0.28
N LYS A 18 9.16 -21.22 -0.95
CA LYS A 18 10.60 -21.54 -0.87
C LYS A 18 11.33 -20.84 0.28
N GLY A 19 10.82 -19.72 0.79
CA GLY A 19 11.50 -18.88 1.78
C GLY A 19 12.75 -18.14 1.24
N GLU A 20 12.98 -18.18 -0.07
CA GLU A 20 14.12 -17.58 -0.75
C GLU A 20 13.71 -16.82 -2.02
N GLY A 21 14.69 -16.25 -2.73
CA GLY A 21 14.43 -15.46 -3.93
C GLY A 21 14.02 -16.35 -5.11
N VAL A 22 13.18 -15.81 -5.98
CA VAL A 22 12.58 -16.55 -7.10
C VAL A 22 13.26 -16.16 -8.41
N SER A 23 13.64 -17.14 -9.22
CA SER A 23 14.24 -16.87 -10.54
C SER A 23 13.17 -16.68 -11.62
N ALA A 24 13.55 -16.02 -12.72
CA ALA A 24 12.67 -15.91 -13.88
C ALA A 24 12.31 -17.29 -14.50
N THR A 25 13.16 -18.30 -14.29
CA THR A 25 12.92 -19.67 -14.77
C THR A 25 11.84 -20.36 -13.94
N ASP A 26 11.81 -20.16 -12.62
CA ASP A 26 10.79 -20.75 -11.75
C ASP A 26 9.38 -20.28 -12.12
N ILE A 27 9.23 -18.99 -12.39
CA ILE A 27 7.93 -18.40 -12.78
C ILE A 27 7.55 -18.83 -14.20
N ALA A 28 8.52 -18.90 -15.11
CA ALA A 28 8.31 -19.35 -16.49
C ALA A 28 7.75 -20.78 -16.55
N SER A 29 8.22 -21.67 -15.67
CA SER A 29 7.72 -23.04 -15.56
C SER A 29 6.26 -23.13 -15.09
N ILE A 30 5.80 -22.19 -14.26
CA ILE A 30 4.41 -22.15 -13.76
C ILE A 30 3.47 -21.51 -14.78
N LEU A 31 3.89 -20.39 -15.38
CA LEU A 31 3.06 -19.62 -16.31
C LEU A 31 3.16 -20.11 -17.77
N GLU A 32 3.83 -21.25 -17.99
CA GLU A 32 4.08 -21.86 -19.30
C GLU A 32 4.50 -20.81 -20.35
N THR A 33 5.44 -19.95 -19.99
CA THR A 33 5.84 -18.76 -20.75
C THR A 33 7.36 -18.65 -20.84
N ASP A 34 7.86 -17.97 -21.87
CA ASP A 34 9.28 -17.74 -22.04
C ASP A 34 9.92 -16.98 -20.87
N ARG A 35 11.05 -17.52 -20.39
CA ARG A 35 11.91 -16.92 -19.37
C ARG A 35 12.37 -15.49 -19.72
N SER A 36 12.49 -15.16 -21.01
CA SER A 36 12.84 -13.81 -21.49
C SER A 36 11.73 -12.80 -21.18
N ASN A 37 10.46 -13.17 -21.39
CA ASN A 37 9.30 -12.33 -21.10
C ASN A 37 9.15 -12.11 -19.58
N ILE A 38 9.31 -13.18 -18.80
CA ILE A 38 9.31 -13.08 -17.33
C ILE A 38 10.43 -12.15 -16.83
N SER A 39 11.66 -12.32 -17.33
CA SER A 39 12.77 -11.45 -16.97
C SER A 39 12.49 -9.98 -17.29
N ARG A 40 11.85 -9.69 -18.44
CA ARG A 40 11.43 -8.34 -18.80
C ARG A 40 10.43 -7.77 -17.79
N TYR A 41 9.41 -8.54 -17.41
CA TYR A 41 8.41 -8.10 -16.43
C TYR A 41 9.00 -7.89 -15.03
N LEU A 42 9.87 -8.79 -14.57
CA LEU A 42 10.57 -8.64 -13.30
C LEU A 42 11.48 -7.41 -13.28
N ASN A 43 12.18 -7.11 -14.38
CA ASN A 43 12.97 -5.89 -14.49
C ASN A 43 12.10 -4.62 -14.46
N ILE A 44 10.91 -4.64 -15.06
CA ILE A 44 9.95 -3.52 -14.95
C ILE A 44 9.53 -3.33 -13.49
N LEU A 45 9.21 -4.42 -12.78
CA LEU A 45 8.81 -4.39 -11.37
C LEU A 45 9.95 -3.92 -10.45
N TYR A 46 11.19 -4.34 -10.73
CA TYR A 46 12.40 -3.88 -10.05
C TYR A 46 12.64 -2.38 -10.26
N ARG A 47 12.56 -1.88 -11.50
CA ARG A 47 12.69 -0.44 -11.81
C ARG A 47 11.59 0.40 -11.15
N LYS A 48 10.41 -0.19 -10.92
CA LYS A 48 9.31 0.43 -10.16
C LYS A 48 9.49 0.33 -8.64
N GLY A 49 10.60 -0.21 -8.15
CA GLY A 49 10.90 -0.35 -6.72
C GLY A 49 10.10 -1.42 -5.98
N LYS A 50 9.35 -2.28 -6.69
CA LYS A 50 8.51 -3.32 -6.07
C LYS A 50 9.25 -4.61 -5.71
N LEU A 51 10.42 -4.82 -6.31
CA LEU A 51 11.23 -6.03 -6.12
C LEU A 51 12.65 -5.65 -5.71
N GLU A 52 13.31 -6.57 -5.01
CA GLU A 52 14.75 -6.56 -4.81
C GLU A 52 15.39 -7.62 -5.70
N LYS A 53 16.55 -7.28 -6.26
CA LYS A 53 17.32 -8.15 -7.13
C LYS A 53 18.53 -8.65 -6.37
N ILE A 54 18.70 -9.97 -6.32
CA ILE A 54 19.84 -10.64 -5.70
C ILE A 54 20.68 -11.23 -6.83
N ASP A 55 21.88 -10.69 -6.98
CA ASP A 55 22.83 -11.15 -8.00
C ASP A 55 23.58 -12.39 -7.52
N GLY A 56 23.77 -13.36 -8.42
CA GLY A 56 24.38 -14.65 -8.15
C GLY A 56 24.51 -15.48 -9.42
N ARG A 57 24.76 -16.80 -9.30
CA ARG A 57 24.83 -17.74 -10.46
C ARG A 57 23.57 -17.67 -11.31
N THR A 58 22.43 -17.43 -10.68
CA THR A 58 21.18 -17.03 -11.32
C THR A 58 20.69 -15.75 -10.62
N VAL A 59 20.09 -14.84 -11.38
CA VAL A 59 19.45 -13.66 -10.82
C VAL A 59 18.15 -14.09 -10.14
N LEU A 60 18.05 -13.79 -8.85
CA LEU A 60 16.84 -14.01 -8.06
C LEU A 60 16.15 -12.68 -7.78
N TYR A 61 14.83 -12.73 -7.71
CA TYR A 61 13.99 -11.61 -7.34
C TYR A 61 13.23 -11.95 -6.07
N LYS A 62 13.23 -11.02 -5.14
CA LYS A 62 12.36 -11.06 -3.96
C LYS A 62 11.35 -9.94 -4.06
N SER A 63 10.15 -10.16 -3.54
CA SER A 63 9.28 -9.02 -3.32
C SER A 63 10.03 -8.08 -2.39
N LYS A 64 10.12 -6.80 -2.77
CA LYS A 64 10.55 -5.80 -1.82
C LYS A 64 9.43 -5.77 -0.80
N THR A 65 9.63 -6.54 0.26
CA THR A 65 8.87 -6.41 1.47
C THR A 65 9.29 -5.04 1.94
N ASP A 66 8.57 -4.01 1.49
CA ASP A 66 8.35 -2.85 2.32
C ASP A 66 8.24 -3.43 3.72
N SER A 67 9.11 -3.03 4.63
CA SER A 67 8.86 -3.33 6.04
C SER A 67 7.45 -2.81 6.45
N ASN A 68 6.79 -2.00 5.59
CA ASN A 68 5.37 -1.68 5.63
C ASN A 68 4.40 -2.83 5.24
N LYS A 69 4.74 -3.80 4.37
CA LYS A 69 3.79 -4.86 3.94
C LYS A 69 3.70 -6.09 4.86
N LYS A 70 4.68 -6.33 5.74
CA LYS A 70 4.51 -7.27 6.86
C LYS A 70 3.71 -6.68 8.03
N ILE A 71 3.62 -5.36 8.13
CA ILE A 71 2.72 -4.68 9.08
C ILE A 71 1.24 -4.83 8.64
N TYR A 72 0.96 -4.82 7.33
CA TYR A 72 -0.44 -4.90 6.84
C TYR A 72 -1.14 -6.25 6.98
N ASN A 73 -0.46 -7.36 7.32
CA ASN A 73 -1.13 -8.68 7.39
C ASN A 73 -0.76 -9.54 8.61
N ARG A 74 0.22 -9.16 9.44
CA ARG A 74 0.52 -9.88 10.69
C ARG A 74 0.18 -9.10 11.95
N ASN A 75 -0.19 -7.82 11.80
CA ASN A 75 -0.83 -6.97 12.82
C ASN A 75 -2.22 -6.50 12.38
N VAL A 76 -2.96 -7.30 11.60
CA VAL A 76 -4.44 -7.17 11.49
C VAL A 76 -5.12 -7.93 12.64
N HIS A 77 -4.42 -8.02 13.75
CA HIS A 77 -5.03 -7.81 15.05
C HIS A 77 -4.43 -6.49 15.53
N LEU A 78 -5.27 -5.45 15.70
CA LEU A 78 -4.99 -4.11 16.25
C LEU A 78 -4.87 -2.90 15.27
N ILE A 79 -5.37 -2.96 14.03
CA ILE A 79 -6.00 -1.74 13.49
C ILE A 79 -7.47 -1.91 13.83
N ASP A 80 -7.93 -1.22 14.87
CA ASP A 80 -9.35 -1.15 15.15
C ASP A 80 -10.08 -0.80 13.84
N THR A 81 -10.90 -1.72 13.37
CA THR A 81 -11.86 -1.53 12.28
C THR A 81 -12.96 -0.52 12.65
N ASN A 82 -12.73 0.27 13.71
CA ASN A 82 -13.59 1.25 14.34
C ASN A 82 -12.92 2.63 14.47
N ASN A 83 -11.93 2.96 13.62
CA ASN A 83 -11.38 4.31 13.59
C ASN A 83 -12.39 5.33 13.06
N SER A 84 -12.21 6.60 13.40
CA SER A 84 -13.21 7.64 13.15
C SER A 84 -13.54 7.84 11.65
N LEU A 85 -12.58 7.57 10.74
CA LEU A 85 -12.80 7.60 9.29
C LEU A 85 -13.67 6.44 8.78
N ASP A 86 -13.59 5.26 9.41
CA ASP A 86 -14.40 4.09 9.01
C ASP A 86 -15.86 4.18 9.49
N LYS A 87 -16.17 5.12 10.39
CA LYS A 87 -17.54 5.44 10.83
C LYS A 87 -18.28 6.37 9.86
N MET A 88 -17.61 6.88 8.83
CA MET A 88 -18.22 7.78 7.86
C MET A 88 -19.22 7.05 6.96
N VAL A 89 -20.43 7.58 6.83
CA VAL A 89 -21.47 7.04 5.92
C VAL A 89 -20.93 7.05 4.49
N GLY A 90 -20.91 5.88 3.83
CA GLY A 90 -20.40 5.73 2.45
C GLY A 90 -18.96 5.22 2.34
N VAL A 91 -18.30 4.85 3.44
CA VAL A 91 -16.93 4.27 3.44
C VAL A 91 -16.80 3.03 2.55
N ASN A 92 -17.86 2.23 2.44
CA ASN A 92 -17.90 1.01 1.63
C ASN A 92 -18.35 1.27 0.18
N GLN A 93 -18.52 2.53 -0.22
CA GLN A 93 -19.04 2.89 -1.53
C GLN A 93 -18.30 4.11 -2.11
N SER A 94 -18.96 5.23 -2.39
CA SER A 94 -18.38 6.38 -3.10
C SER A 94 -17.18 7.04 -2.39
N LEU A 95 -17.09 6.92 -1.05
CA LEU A 95 -16.02 7.53 -0.26
C LEU A 95 -14.85 6.59 0.04
N ASN A 96 -14.90 5.34 -0.42
CA ASN A 96 -13.84 4.36 -0.17
C ASN A 96 -12.47 4.87 -0.64
N VAL A 97 -12.38 5.26 -1.91
CA VAL A 97 -11.14 5.73 -2.52
C VAL A 97 -10.60 6.99 -1.83
N PRO A 98 -11.40 8.05 -1.61
CA PRO A 98 -10.97 9.21 -0.82
C PRO A 98 -10.46 8.85 0.59
N ILE A 99 -11.15 7.96 1.31
CA ILE A 99 -10.77 7.57 2.67
C ILE A 99 -9.45 6.79 2.68
N GLN A 100 -9.26 5.84 1.77
CA GLN A 100 -7.99 5.12 1.64
C GLN A 100 -6.83 6.07 1.32
N LYS A 101 -7.06 7.04 0.43
CA LYS A 101 -6.07 8.09 0.14
C LYS A 101 -5.77 8.94 1.37
N ALA A 102 -6.78 9.37 2.11
CA ALA A 102 -6.61 10.16 3.33
C ALA A 102 -5.77 9.42 4.38
N LYS A 103 -6.08 8.13 4.63
CA LYS A 103 -5.30 7.28 5.54
C LYS A 103 -3.84 7.14 5.09
N ALA A 104 -3.62 6.89 3.80
CA ALA A 104 -2.28 6.77 3.23
C ALA A 104 -1.49 8.08 3.34
N THR A 105 -2.13 9.21 3.06
CA THR A 105 -1.53 10.54 3.21
C THR A 105 -1.10 10.79 4.65
N ILE A 106 -1.97 10.55 5.63
CA ILE A 106 -1.66 10.80 7.05
C ILE A 106 -0.46 9.94 7.50
N MET A 107 -0.47 8.66 7.13
CA MET A 107 0.58 7.71 7.54
C MET A 107 1.92 7.87 6.78
N TYR A 108 1.98 8.73 5.75
CA TYR A 108 3.17 8.81 4.90
C TYR A 108 4.36 9.43 5.65
N PRO A 109 5.55 8.79 5.71
CA PRO A 109 6.68 9.35 6.45
C PRO A 109 7.26 10.64 5.85
N PRO A 110 7.89 11.53 6.65
CA PRO A 110 8.00 11.48 8.11
C PRO A 110 6.85 12.19 8.86
N ARG A 111 6.00 12.97 8.18
CA ARG A 111 4.99 13.86 8.82
C ARG A 111 3.63 13.87 8.09
N GLY A 112 3.31 12.81 7.38
CA GLY A 112 2.20 12.79 6.43
C GLY A 112 2.50 13.60 5.17
N LEU A 113 1.57 13.56 4.21
CA LEU A 113 1.62 14.34 2.98
C LEU A 113 0.65 15.54 3.06
N HIS A 114 1.03 16.68 2.47
CA HIS A 114 0.12 17.82 2.34
C HIS A 114 -1.10 17.46 1.48
N THR A 115 -2.30 17.76 1.96
CA THR A 115 -3.57 17.44 1.29
C THR A 115 -4.44 18.67 1.17
N LEU A 116 -5.03 18.83 -0.02
CA LEU A 116 -6.08 19.82 -0.30
C LEU A 116 -7.40 19.08 -0.56
N LEU A 117 -8.46 19.44 0.18
CA LEU A 117 -9.80 18.90 -0.02
C LEU A 117 -10.60 19.83 -0.94
N LEU A 118 -11.05 19.31 -2.08
CA LEU A 118 -11.79 20.05 -3.12
C LEU A 118 -13.23 19.56 -3.22
N GLY A 119 -14.15 20.46 -3.58
CA GLY A 119 -15.57 20.17 -3.76
C GLY A 119 -16.47 21.37 -3.47
N GLU A 120 -17.75 21.27 -3.80
CA GLU A 120 -18.75 22.33 -3.59
C GLU A 120 -19.04 22.60 -2.11
N THR A 121 -19.65 23.75 -1.80
CA THR A 121 -20.08 24.07 -0.42
C THR A 121 -21.13 23.06 0.05
N GLY A 122 -21.03 22.60 1.31
CA GLY A 122 -22.00 21.67 1.90
C GLY A 122 -21.73 20.18 1.70
N VAL A 123 -20.74 19.78 0.88
CA VAL A 123 -20.44 18.35 0.62
C VAL A 123 -19.67 17.62 1.75
N GLY A 124 -19.47 18.27 2.90
CA GLY A 124 -18.82 17.65 4.07
C GLY A 124 -17.30 17.71 4.13
N LYS A 125 -16.63 18.58 3.35
CA LYS A 125 -15.15 18.73 3.38
C LYS A 125 -14.58 19.01 4.78
N SER A 126 -15.23 19.89 5.54
CA SER A 126 -14.79 20.24 6.90
C SER A 126 -14.91 19.05 7.86
N MET A 127 -16.03 18.31 7.78
CA MET A 127 -16.21 17.07 8.53
C MET A 127 -15.15 16.04 8.14
N PHE A 128 -14.85 15.90 6.85
CA PHE A 128 -13.80 14.99 6.39
C PHE A 128 -12.42 15.36 6.94
N ALA A 129 -12.09 16.65 6.98
CA ALA A 129 -10.85 17.14 7.60
C ALA A 129 -10.78 16.86 9.11
N GLU A 130 -11.90 17.00 9.83
CA GLU A 130 -11.99 16.68 11.25
C GLU A 130 -11.78 15.17 11.50
N LEU A 131 -12.39 14.30 10.67
CA LEU A 131 -12.17 12.86 10.75
C LEU A 131 -10.72 12.46 10.41
N MET A 132 -10.10 13.12 9.43
CA MET A 132 -8.68 12.95 9.13
C MET A 132 -7.79 13.30 10.33
N TYR A 133 -8.11 14.41 11.02
CA TYR A 133 -7.40 14.81 12.22
C TYR A 133 -7.57 13.78 13.36
N GLN A 134 -8.79 13.31 13.62
CA GLN A 134 -9.05 12.27 14.61
C GLN A 134 -8.27 10.99 14.30
N PHE A 135 -8.27 10.55 13.04
CA PHE A 135 -7.48 9.39 12.62
C PHE A 135 -5.98 9.59 12.81
N ALA A 136 -5.46 10.80 12.59
CA ALA A 136 -4.05 11.11 12.81
C ALA A 136 -3.64 10.96 14.29
N ILE A 137 -4.53 11.31 15.23
CA ILE A 137 -4.36 11.08 16.67
C ILE A 137 -4.46 9.58 16.99
N GLU A 138 -5.52 8.91 16.54
CA GLU A 138 -5.76 7.47 16.77
C GLU A 138 -4.59 6.60 16.27
N SER A 139 -4.00 6.99 15.14
CA SER A 139 -2.82 6.33 14.55
C SER A 139 -1.48 6.73 15.17
N LYS A 140 -1.46 7.66 16.13
CA LYS A 140 -0.26 8.22 16.76
C LYS A 140 0.71 8.86 15.76
N THR A 141 0.19 9.33 14.63
CA THR A 141 0.95 10.10 13.64
C THR A 141 1.28 11.49 14.19
N ILE A 142 0.35 12.05 14.98
CA ILE A 142 0.49 13.32 15.70
C ILE A 142 0.17 13.10 17.19
N SER A 143 0.62 14.02 18.04
CA SER A 143 0.32 14.01 19.48
C SER A 143 -1.17 14.25 19.74
N GLU A 144 -1.69 13.68 20.82
CA GLU A 144 -3.07 13.91 21.31
C GLU A 144 -3.34 15.39 21.61
N ASP A 145 -2.31 16.16 21.97
CA ASP A 145 -2.39 17.60 22.26
C ASP A 145 -2.17 18.48 21.00
N ALA A 146 -1.96 17.89 19.83
CA ALA A 146 -1.70 18.64 18.61
C ALA A 146 -2.95 19.45 18.19
N PRO A 147 -2.86 20.76 17.92
CA PRO A 147 -4.04 21.57 17.64
C PRO A 147 -4.62 21.31 16.25
N PHE A 148 -5.95 21.21 16.16
CA PHE A 148 -6.68 21.30 14.88
C PHE A 148 -6.95 22.78 14.54
N ILE A 149 -6.19 23.33 13.60
CA ILE A 149 -6.32 24.73 13.17
C ILE A 149 -7.29 24.82 12.00
N LYS A 150 -8.37 25.58 12.19
CA LYS A 150 -9.35 25.91 11.15
C LYS A 150 -9.25 27.39 10.82
N SER A 151 -8.90 27.72 9.58
CA SER A 151 -9.10 29.08 9.09
C SER A 151 -10.59 29.27 8.84
N ILE A 152 -11.16 30.27 9.49
CA ILE A 152 -12.52 30.77 9.24
C ILE A 152 -12.53 31.53 7.92
#